data_AF-A0A1U9K8Y6-F1
#
_entry.id   AF-A0A1U9K8Y6-F1
#
_cell.length_a   1.000
_cell.length_b   1.000
_cell.length_c   1.000
_cell.angle_alpha   90.00
_cell.angle_beta   90.00
_cell.angle_gamma   90.00
#
_symmetry.space_group_name_H-M   'P 1'
#
loop_
_entity.id
_entity.type
_entity.pdbx_description
1 polymer ?
#
loop_
_entity_poly.entity_id
_entity_poly.type
_entity_poly.pdbx_seq_one_letter_code
_entity_poly.pdbx_strand_id
1 'polypeptide(L)'
;MHETLNLKTSLGDLTSDQTLLAKNINVKAAEGDVVLNGCQGEVLKGTVEFGNITLQQLDASVDLQTEEGNVTVSPVKSFIYSTALL
;
A
#
# COMPACT_ATOMS: atom_id res chain seq x y z
N MET A 1 -14.67 7.63 3.53
CA MET A 1 -13.38 7.09 3.98
C MET A 1 -13.62 6.31 5.26
N HIS A 2 -13.12 5.08 5.35
CA HIS A 2 -13.24 4.26 6.57
C HIS A 2 -12.19 4.65 7.61
N GLU A 3 -12.42 4.33 8.89
CA GLU A 3 -11.40 4.56 9.93
C GLU A 3 -10.24 3.57 9.78
N THR A 4 -10.54 2.27 9.68
CA THR A 4 -9.53 1.21 9.59
C THR A 4 -9.95 0.15 8.59
N LEU A 5 -9.01 -0.29 7.75
CA LEU A 5 -9.12 -1.47 6.90
C LEU A 5 -8.05 -2.49 7.30
N ASN A 6 -8.46 -3.75 7.49
CA ASN A 6 -7.55 -4.86 7.82
C ASN A 6 -7.57 -5.90 6.70
N LEU A 7 -6.39 -6.17 6.15
CA LEU A 7 -6.15 -7.06 5.04
C LEU A 7 -5.26 -8.20 5.54
N LYS A 8 -5.78 -9.42 5.58
CA LYS A 8 -5.09 -10.57 6.19
C LYS A 8 -5.22 -11.84 5.38
N THR A 9 -4.11 -12.53 5.20
CA THR A 9 -4.06 -13.88 4.63
C THR A 9 -3.01 -14.71 5.36
N SER A 10 -3.18 -16.03 5.37
CA SER A 10 -2.14 -16.96 5.84
C SER A 10 -1.42 -17.63 4.68
N LEU A 11 -2.13 -17.88 3.57
CA LEU A 11 -1.59 -18.50 2.36
C LEU A 11 -2.24 -17.87 1.14
N GLY A 12 -1.42 -17.51 0.17
CA GLY A 12 -1.86 -16.94 -1.11
C GLY A 12 -1.87 -15.43 -1.12
N ASP A 13 -1.96 -14.88 -2.32
CA ASP A 13 -1.69 -13.48 -2.58
C ASP A 13 -2.83 -12.56 -2.14
N LEU A 14 -2.46 -11.33 -1.75
CA LEU A 14 -3.40 -10.26 -1.53
C LEU A 14 -3.24 -9.21 -2.63
N THR A 15 -4.23 -9.14 -3.51
CA THR A 15 -4.24 -8.17 -4.62
C THR A 15 -5.42 -7.22 -4.50
N SER A 16 -5.16 -5.92 -4.65
CA SER A 16 -6.18 -4.90 -4.87
C SER A 16 -5.83 -4.07 -6.09
N ASP A 17 -6.73 -4.06 -7.08
CA ASP A 17 -6.64 -3.23 -8.28
C ASP A 17 -7.39 -1.89 -8.14
N GLN A 18 -7.95 -1.62 -6.97
CA GLN A 18 -8.69 -0.41 -6.66
C GLN A 18 -8.02 0.36 -5.53
N THR A 19 -8.22 1.68 -5.52
CA THR A 19 -7.77 2.54 -4.44
C THR A 19 -8.48 2.20 -3.14
N LEU A 20 -7.70 1.85 -2.12
CA LEU A 20 -8.18 1.62 -0.76
C LEU A 20 -8.31 2.96 -0.01
N LEU A 21 -9.50 3.23 0.53
CA LEU A 21 -9.86 4.49 1.19
C LEU A 21 -10.12 4.31 2.69
N ALA A 22 -9.07 4.38 3.51
CA ALA A 22 -9.18 4.34 4.96
C ALA A 22 -8.08 5.17 5.63
N LYS A 23 -8.35 5.76 6.80
CA LYS A 23 -7.31 6.48 7.56
C LYS A 23 -6.14 5.57 7.91
N ASN A 24 -6.45 4.36 8.38
CA ASN A 24 -5.45 3.34 8.75
C ASN A 24 -5.67 2.08 7.90
N ILE A 25 -4.63 1.63 7.20
CA ILE A 25 -4.65 0.36 6.47
C ILE A 25 -3.59 -0.56 7.09
N ASN A 26 -4.01 -1.73 7.56
CA ASN A 26 -3.12 -2.74 8.13
C ASN A 26 -3.11 -3.99 7.23
N VAL A 27 -1.92 -4.41 6.81
CA VAL A 27 -1.70 -5.60 6.00
C VAL A 27 -0.91 -6.64 6.80
N LYS A 28 -1.37 -7.89 6.81
CA LYS A 28 -0.60 -9.02 7.34
C LYS A 28 -0.73 -10.23 6.43
N ALA A 29 0.39 -10.75 5.94
CA ALA A 29 0.45 -12.03 5.22
C ALA A 29 1.53 -12.93 5.84
N ALA A 30 1.29 -14.23 5.89
CA ALA A 30 2.34 -15.19 6.25
C ALA A 30 3.07 -15.66 4.98
N GLU A 31 2.34 -16.21 3.99
CA GLU A 31 2.94 -16.62 2.71
C GLU A 31 2.12 -16.08 1.54
N GLY A 32 2.80 -15.42 0.59
CA GLY A 32 2.19 -14.85 -0.62
C GLY A 32 2.60 -13.40 -0.84
N ASP A 33 2.41 -12.93 -2.07
CA ASP A 33 2.71 -11.56 -2.44
C ASP A 33 1.56 -10.61 -2.08
N VAL A 34 1.89 -9.38 -1.71
CA VAL A 34 0.93 -8.29 -1.49
C VAL A 34 1.10 -7.26 -2.59
N VAL A 35 0.03 -7.02 -3.36
CA VAL A 35 -0.01 -6.01 -4.42
C VAL A 35 -1.19 -5.06 -4.18
N LEU A 36 -0.89 -3.80 -3.85
CA LEU A 36 -1.92 -2.78 -3.66
C LEU A 36 -1.75 -1.64 -4.67
N ASN A 37 -2.75 -1.48 -5.54
CA ASN A 37 -2.84 -0.44 -6.54
C ASN A 37 -3.74 0.70 -6.04
N GLY A 38 -3.15 1.62 -5.26
CA GLY A 38 -3.85 2.77 -4.70
C GLY A 38 -4.10 2.62 -3.20
N CYS A 39 -3.51 3.50 -2.40
CA CYS A 39 -3.78 3.61 -0.97
C CYS A 39 -3.86 5.10 -0.61
N GLN A 40 -5.02 5.53 -0.12
CA GLN A 40 -5.22 6.91 0.34
C GLN A 40 -5.73 6.90 1.78
N GLY A 41 -5.00 7.58 2.65
CA GLY A 41 -5.20 7.56 4.08
C GLY A 41 -4.15 8.37 4.83
N GLU A 42 -4.04 8.12 6.13
CA GLU A 42 -3.00 8.71 6.95
C GLU A 42 -1.80 7.76 7.05
N VAL A 43 -2.06 6.48 7.31
CA VAL A 43 -1.01 5.48 7.55
C VAL A 43 -1.38 4.12 6.93
N LEU A 44 -0.41 3.53 6.23
CA LEU A 44 -0.40 2.14 5.80
C LEU A 44 0.73 1.39 6.53
N LYS A 45 0.37 0.31 7.23
CA LYS A 45 1.32 -0.60 7.89
C LYS A 45 1.20 -2.00 7.30
N GLY A 46 2.32 -2.67 7.10
CA GLY A 46 2.33 -4.01 6.50
C GLY A 46 3.46 -4.89 7.01
N THR A 47 3.13 -6.15 7.31
CA THR A 47 4.13 -7.20 7.56
C THR A 47 3.82 -8.42 6.72
N VAL A 48 4.82 -8.92 6.00
CA VAL A 48 4.76 -10.19 5.26
C VAL A 48 5.89 -11.08 5.76
N GLU A 49 5.62 -12.35 6.07
CA GLU A 49 6.70 -13.26 6.50
C GLU A 49 7.49 -13.73 5.27
N PHE A 50 6.83 -14.35 4.28
CA PHE A 50 7.44 -14.83 3.05
C PHE A 50 6.69 -14.31 1.82
N GLY A 51 7.31 -13.39 1.09
CA GLY A 51 6.72 -12.77 -0.09
C GLY A 51 7.14 -11.31 -0.29
N ASN A 52 6.77 -10.77 -1.44
CA ASN A 52 7.04 -9.39 -1.82
C ASN A 52 5.87 -8.48 -1.48
N ILE A 53 6.17 -7.20 -1.21
CA ILE A 53 5.17 -6.15 -1.10
C ILE A 53 5.37 -5.18 -2.26
N THR A 54 4.35 -4.99 -3.08
CA THR A 54 4.31 -4.01 -4.16
C THR A 54 3.20 -3.00 -3.90
N LEU A 55 3.59 -1.74 -3.72
CA LEU A 55 2.65 -0.63 -3.59
C LEU A 55 2.78 0.32 -4.78
N GLN A 56 1.63 0.65 -5.35
CA GLN A 56 1.51 1.68 -6.37
C GLN A 56 0.50 2.73 -5.90
N GLN A 57 0.68 3.95 -6.38
CA GLN A 57 -0.28 5.03 -6.18
C GLN A 57 -0.61 5.38 -4.72
N LEU A 58 0.44 5.69 -3.96
CA LEU A 58 0.36 5.94 -2.52
C LEU A 58 0.16 7.42 -2.19
N ASP A 59 -0.85 7.70 -1.36
CA ASP A 59 -1.14 8.97 -0.68
C ASP A 59 -1.38 8.68 0.82
N ALA A 60 -0.32 8.21 1.51
CA ALA A 60 -0.29 7.92 2.94
C ALA A 60 1.17 7.80 3.44
N SER A 61 1.38 7.90 4.75
CA SER A 61 2.63 7.46 5.38
C SER A 61 2.73 5.93 5.38
N VAL A 62 3.94 5.38 5.25
CA VAL A 62 4.14 3.95 5.02
C VAL A 62 5.22 3.36 5.91
N ASP A 63 4.89 2.21 6.51
CA ASP A 63 5.77 1.37 7.30
C ASP A 63 5.55 -0.10 6.90
N LEU A 64 6.51 -0.69 6.17
CA LEU A 64 6.38 -2.03 5.59
C LEU A 64 7.61 -2.86 5.90
N GLN A 65 7.36 -4.13 6.18
CA GLN A 65 8.40 -5.11 6.42
C GLN A 65 8.06 -6.42 5.71
N THR A 66 9.07 -7.04 5.12
CA THR A 66 9.05 -8.46 4.75
C THR A 66 10.20 -9.18 5.45
N GLU A 67 10.01 -10.40 5.94
CA GLU A 67 11.12 -11.20 6.49
C GLU A 67 11.96 -11.80 5.36
N GLU A 68 11.30 -12.41 4.37
CA GLU A 68 11.92 -12.92 3.15
C GLU A 68 11.17 -12.41 1.90
N GLY A 69 11.81 -11.46 1.20
CA GLY A 69 11.29 -10.88 -0.04
C GLY A 69 11.76 -9.46 -0.26
N ASN A 70 11.10 -8.75 -1.17
CA ASN A 70 11.38 -7.35 -1.47
C ASN A 70 10.19 -6.45 -1.17
N VAL A 71 10.48 -5.21 -0.79
CA VAL A 71 9.48 -4.14 -0.72
C VAL A 71 9.72 -3.17 -1.86
N THR A 72 8.74 -3.04 -2.75
CA THR A 72 8.75 -2.11 -3.87
C THR A 72 7.64 -1.08 -3.68
N VAL A 73 8.01 0.21 -3.64
CA VAL A 73 7.06 1.32 -3.49
C VAL A 73 7.22 2.29 -4.64
N SER A 74 6.14 2.47 -5.40
CA SER A 74 6.04 3.43 -6.50
C SER A 74 5.05 4.54 -6.12
N PRO A 75 5.52 5.62 -5.46
CA PRO A 75 4.66 6.73 -5.07
C PRO A 75 4.15 7.52 -6.28
N VAL A 76 2.95 8.11 -6.19
CA VAL A 76 2.57 9.13 -7.18
C VAL A 76 3.28 10.42 -6.82
N LYS A 77 4.25 10.85 -7.64
CA LYS A 77 4.64 12.26 -7.65
C LYS A 77 3.53 13.04 -8.35
N SER A 78 2.71 13.77 -7.60
CA SER A 78 1.86 14.81 -8.18
C SER A 78 2.23 16.17 -7.59
N PHE A 79 3.07 16.91 -8.32
CA PHE A 79 3.07 18.37 -8.30
C PHE A 79 3.23 18.86 -9.74
N ILE A 80 2.11 19.13 -10.41
CA ILE A 80 2.12 19.98 -11.61
C ILE A 80 1.61 21.35 -11.17
N TYR A 81 2.53 22.28 -10.86
CA TYR A 81 2.19 23.70 -10.87
C TYR A 81 2.27 24.18 -12.33
N SER A 82 1.12 24.34 -12.99
CA SER A 82 1.04 25.09 -14.24
C SER A 82 0.49 26.47 -13.93
N THR A 83 1.35 27.42 -13.56
CA THR A 83 0.97 28.84 -13.60
C THR A 83 1.06 29.28 -15.06
N ALA A 84 -0.08 29.37 -15.74
CA ALA A 84 -0.17 30.15 -16.96
C ALA A 84 0.08 31.62 -16.61
N LEU A 85 1.24 32.16 -17.01
CA LEU A 85 1.44 33.60 -17.04
C LEU A 85 0.65 34.14 -18.25
N LEU A 86 -0.33 35.01 -17.96
CA LEU A 86 -1.11 35.78 -18.94
C LEU A 86 -0.21 36.73 -19.74
#